data_AF-A0AAE4MEK8-F1
#
_entry.id   AF-A0AAE4MEK8-F1
#
_cell.length_a   1.000
_cell.length_b   1.000
_cell.length_c   1.000
_cell.angle_alpha   90.00
_cell.angle_beta   90.00
_cell.angle_gamma   90.00
#
_symmetry.space_group_name_H-M   'P 1'
#
loop_
_entity.id
_entity.type
_entity.pdbx_description
1 polymer ?
#
loop_
_entity_poly.entity_id
_entity_poly.type
_entity_poly.pdbx_seq_one_letter_code
_entity_poly.pdbx_strand_id
1 'polypeptide(L)' 'MIWHQYPELVDRRILWGYVQEGLSVREISVRVGCSRSSVESALKAHGIRRPVVSVPEEMREKLRL' A
#
# COMPACT_ATOMS: atom_id res chain seq x y z
N MET A 1 15.11 -2.34 3.19
CA MET A 1 14.30 -1.10 3.25
C MET A 1 13.85 -0.85 4.68
N ILE A 2 13.88 0.40 5.12
CA ILE A 2 13.58 0.78 6.50
C ILE A 2 12.17 1.37 6.54
N TRP A 3 11.14 0.51 6.60
CA TRP A 3 9.75 0.96 6.74
C TRP A 3 9.44 1.47 8.16
N HIS A 4 10.26 1.08 9.15
CA HIS A 4 10.14 1.51 10.54
C HIS A 4 10.39 3.02 10.78
N GLN A 5 10.87 3.75 9.77
CA GLN A 5 11.02 5.21 9.83
C GLN A 5 9.72 5.97 9.49
N TYR A 6 8.70 5.27 9.01
CA TYR A 6 7.41 5.86 8.66
C TYR A 6 6.37 5.46 9.71
N PRO A 7 5.92 6.38 10.58
CA PRO A 7 4.98 6.08 11.66
C PRO A 7 3.69 5.42 11.13
N GLU A 8 3.23 5.85 9.96
CA GLU A 8 2.03 5.30 9.29
C GLU A 8 2.19 3.84 8.84
N LEU A 9 3.43 3.39 8.58
CA LEU A 9 3.72 2.00 8.24
C LEU A 9 4.01 1.15 9.48
N VAL A 10 4.45 1.75 10.58
CA VAL A 10 4.70 1.09 11.87
C VAL A 10 3.39 0.82 12.60
N ASP A 11 2.44 1.75 12.51
CA ASP A 11 1.13 1.56 13.12
C ASP A 11 0.26 0.65 12.25
N ARG A 12 0.11 -0.59 12.70
CA ARG A 12 -0.75 -1.60 12.07
C ARG A 12 -2.17 -1.09 11.82
N ARG A 13 -2.74 -0.27 12.71
CA ARG A 13 -4.11 0.22 12.59
C ARG A 13 -4.24 1.21 11.43
N ILE A 14 -3.26 2.11 11.31
CA ILE A 14 -3.19 3.06 10.19
C ILE A 14 -3.02 2.31 8.88
N LEU A 15 -2.05 1.39 8.82
CA LEU A 15 -1.78 0.60 7.63
C LEU A 15 -2.98 -0.28 7.23
N TRP A 16 -3.69 -0.85 8.20
CA TRP A 16 -4.93 -1.59 7.95
C TRP A 16 -6.06 -0.68 7.45
N GLY A 17 -6.18 0.54 7.99
CA GLY A 17 -7.13 1.55 7.51
C GLY A 17 -6.98 1.81 6.01
N TYR A 18 -5.75 2.03 5.54
CA TYR A 18 -5.49 2.19 4.11
C TYR A 18 -5.90 0.98 3.27
N VAL A 19 -5.72 -0.23 3.79
CA VAL A 19 -6.15 -1.45 3.09
C VAL A 19 -7.67 -1.59 3.08
N GLN A 20 -8.36 -1.20 4.15
CA GLN A 20 -9.83 -1.18 4.22
C GLN A 20 -10.46 -0.13 3.32
N GLU A 21 -9.79 1.01 3.16
CA GLU A 21 -10.15 2.05 2.17
C GLU A 21 -9.90 1.61 0.72
N GLY A 22 -9.29 0.45 0.49
CA GLY A 22 -9.02 -0.10 -0.84
C GLY A 22 -7.78 0.46 -1.54
N LEU A 23 -6.93 1.22 -0.84
CA LEU A 23 -5.73 1.82 -1.45
C LEU A 23 -4.75 0.75 -1.91
N SER A 24 -4.15 0.96 -3.08
CA SER A 24 -3.05 0.15 -3.61
C SER A 24 -1.72 0.41 -2.91
N VAL A 25 -0.77 -0.54 -2.98
CA VAL A 25 0.60 -0.35 -2.47
C VAL A 25 1.23 0.91 -3.06
N ARG A 26 0.97 1.19 -4.34
CA ARG A 26 1.39 2.43 -5.00
C ARG A 26 0.75 3.66 -4.36
N GLU A 27 -0.55 3.65 -4.13
CA GLU A 27 -1.27 4.78 -3.53
C GLU A 27 -0.82 5.04 -2.10
N ILE A 28 -0.66 3.98 -1.29
CA ILE A 28 -0.11 4.07 0.07
C ILE A 28 1.33 4.63 0.01
N SER A 29 2.15 4.16 -0.92
CA SER A 29 3.53 4.64 -1.06
C SER A 29 3.61 6.12 -1.41
N VAL A 30 2.72 6.60 -2.29
CA VAL A 30 2.61 8.02 -2.66
C VAL A 30 2.09 8.84 -1.49
N ARG A 31 1.08 8.34 -0.77
CA ARG A 31 0.48 9.03 0.39
C ARG A 31 1.46 9.20 1.55
N VAL A 32 2.23 8.16 1.85
CA VAL A 32 3.22 8.14 2.93
C VAL A 32 4.55 8.78 2.50
N GLY A 33 4.78 8.96 1.20
CA GLY A 33 6.07 9.46 0.69
C GLY A 33 7.20 8.44 0.83
N CYS A 34 6.90 7.16 0.67
CA CYS A 34 7.85 6.07 0.81
C CYS A 34 7.93 5.21 -0.45
N SER A 35 8.87 4.27 -0.49
CA SER A 35 8.97 3.31 -1.58
C SER A 35 7.89 2.23 -1.47
N ARG A 36 7.38 1.75 -2.62
CA ARG A 36 6.43 0.61 -2.68
C ARG A 36 6.90 -0.59 -1.86
N SER A 37 8.18 -0.92 -1.96
CA SER A 37 8.78 -2.04 -1.24
C SER A 37 8.84 -1.84 0.28
N SER A 38 8.85 -0.60 0.77
CA SER A 38 8.68 -0.30 2.21
C SER A 38 7.27 -0.65 2.67
N VAL A 39 6.25 -0.26 1.88
CA VAL A 39 4.85 -0.62 2.14
C VAL A 39 4.65 -2.14 2.11
N GLU A 40 5.20 -2.83 1.12
CA GLU A 40 5.11 -4.30 1.03
C GLU A 40 5.76 -5.00 2.23
N SER A 41 6.92 -4.52 2.65
CA SER A 41 7.62 -5.04 3.82
C SER A 41 6.82 -4.82 5.10
N ALA A 42 6.21 -3.64 5.28
CA ALA A 42 5.37 -3.32 6.43
C ALA A 42 4.09 -4.17 6.45
N LEU A 43 3.40 -4.31 5.31
CA LEU A 43 2.22 -5.17 5.19
C LEU A 43 2.54 -6.62 5.58
N LYS A 44 3.68 -7.15 5.09
CA LYS A 44 4.16 -8.49 5.44
C LYS A 44 4.50 -8.60 6.93
N ALA A 45 5.21 -7.61 7.49
CA ALA A 45 5.60 -7.58 8.90
C ALA A 45 4.38 -7.54 9.85
N HIS A 46 3.33 -6.82 9.47
CA HIS A 46 2.08 -6.75 10.24
C HIS A 46 1.08 -7.88 9.94
N GLY A 47 1.44 -8.82 9.06
CA GLY A 47 0.57 -9.92 8.65
C GLY A 47 -0.70 -9.47 7.92
N ILE A 48 -0.68 -8.27 7.33
CA ILE A 48 -1.81 -7.71 6.61
C ILE A 48 -1.85 -8.32 5.21
N ARG A 49 -2.84 -9.19 4.98
CA ARG A 49 -3.17 -9.66 3.64
C ARG A 49 -4.10 -8.64 3.01
N ARG A 50 -3.67 -8.06 1.89
CA ARG A 50 -4.58 -7.27 1.06
C ARG A 50 -5.63 -8.21 0.48
N PRO A 51 -6.93 -7.87 0.52
CA PRO A 51 -7.88 -8.54 -0.33
C PRO A 51 -7.38 -8.37 -1.77
N VAL A 52 -7.34 -9.48 -2.52
CA VAL A 52 -6.95 -9.47 -3.92
C VAL A 52 -8.13 -8.87 -4.69
N VAL A 53 -8.38 -7.57 -4.51
CA VAL A 53 -9.26 -6.81 -5.40
C VAL A 53 -8.49 -6.58 -6.68
N SER A 54 -8.50 -7.60 -7.52
CA SER A 54 -8.18 -7.52 -8.94
C SER A 54 -9.27 -6.70 -9.61
N VAL A 55 -9.15 -5.36 -9.56
CA VAL A 55 -9.96 -4.51 -10.42
C VAL A 55 -9.21 -4.31 -11.74
N PRO A 56 -9.89 -4.52 -12.88
CA PRO A 56 -9.29 -4.97 -14.14
C PRO A 56 -8.63 -3.85 -14.94
N GLU A 57 -7.92 -4.23 -15.99
CA GLU A 57 -7.10 -3.36 -16.86
C GLU A 57 -7.81 -2.15 -17.50
N GLU A 58 -9.15 -2.06 -17.47
CA GLU A 58 -9.91 -0.91 -18.02
C GLU A 58 -9.62 0.43 -17.33
N MET A 59 -9.33 0.47 -16.01
CA MET A 59 -8.93 1.73 -15.34
C MET A 59 -7.44 2.05 -15.56
N ARG A 60 -6.67 1.11 -16.14
CA ARG A 60 -5.25 1.24 -16.51
C ARG A 60 -5.07 1.99 -17.84
N GLU A 61 -6.16 2.19 -18.57
CA GLU A 61 -6.27 2.75 -19.93
C GLU A 61 -5.63 4.15 -20.11
N LYS A 62 -5.42 4.92 -19.04
CA LYS A 62 -4.75 6.23 -19.13
C LYS A 62 -3.21 6.19 -19.15
N LEU A 63 -2.57 5.02 -19.07
CA LEU A 63 -1.10 4.88 -19.06
C LEU A 63 -0.48 4.53 -20.43
N ARG A 64 -1.24 4.64 -21.53
CA ARG A 64 -0.79 4.39 -22.91
C ARG A 64 -1.18 5.50 -23.91
N LEU A 65 -1.23 6.75 -23.46
CA LEU A 65 -1.08 7.88 -24.40
C LEU A 65 0.39 7.97 -24.84
#